data_AF-A0A673L0Y7-F1
#
_entry.id   AF-A0A673L0Y7-F1
#
_cell.length_a   1.000
_cell.length_b   1.000
_cell.length_c   1.000
_cell.angle_alpha   90.00
_cell.angle_beta   90.00
_cell.angle_gamma   90.00
#
_symmetry.space_group_name_H-M   'P 1'
#
loop_
_entity.id
_entity.type
_entity.pdbx_description
1 polymer ?
#
loop_
_entity_poly.entity_id
_entity_poly.type
_entity_poly.pdbx_seq_one_letter_code
_entity_poly.pdbx_strand_id
1 'polypeptide(L)'
;MLLLHNFSIRLIAYSHVVPSCGRMSIQTIRNVFSVDTVYRLSDDQMVNHFPNHYELTRKDLMIKNMKRYRKELAKEASPLEEKDENGKYLYLEFVPVMFMLPADYNLFVEEFRKSPSSTWIMKPCGKAQGKGIFLINKLSQIKKWSRDSRTSTFVTVNSGKEAYVISLYIDNPLLIGGKKFDLRLYVLVTSYRPLKCYIITSKCLSFKYTPSTSELDNMFVHLTNVAIQKHGVS
;
A
#
# COMPACT_ATOMS: atom_id res chain seq x y z
N MET A 1 2.74 -0.59 -6.51
CA MET A 1 3.06 -1.81 -5.73
C MET A 1 2.45 -1.59 -4.35
N LEU A 2 1.28 -2.19 -4.12
CA LEU A 2 0.47 -1.93 -2.93
C LEU A 2 0.83 -2.96 -1.86
N LEU A 3 1.73 -2.62 -0.94
CA LEU A 3 2.05 -3.48 0.20
C LEU A 3 1.04 -3.25 1.33
N LEU A 4 -0.12 -3.90 1.23
CA LEU A 4 -0.98 -4.18 2.38
C LEU A 4 -0.69 -5.62 2.81
N HIS A 5 -0.19 -5.82 4.03
CA HIS A 5 -0.10 -7.14 4.69
C HIS A 5 0.59 -8.30 3.96
N ASN A 6 1.87 -8.17 3.58
CA ASN A 6 2.57 -9.25 2.85
C ASN A 6 1.87 -9.61 1.52
N PHE A 7 0.91 -8.82 1.06
CA PHE A 7 0.41 -8.86 -0.31
C PHE A 7 0.92 -7.61 -0.98
N SER A 8 1.61 -7.80 -2.09
CA SER A 8 1.76 -6.72 -3.04
C SER A 8 0.80 -6.99 -4.18
N ILE A 9 -0.36 -6.35 -4.18
CA ILE A 9 -1.26 -6.40 -5.33
C ILE A 9 -0.71 -5.44 -6.39
N ARG A 10 -0.42 -5.97 -7.57
CA ARG A 10 -0.11 -5.16 -8.75
C ARG A 10 -1.30 -5.26 -9.69
N LEU A 11 -2.17 -4.26 -9.61
CA LEU A 11 -3.27 -4.09 -10.55
C LEU A 11 -2.68 -3.76 -11.92
N ILE A 12 -2.96 -4.62 -12.90
CA ILE A 12 -2.65 -4.34 -14.30
C ILE A 12 -4.00 -4.16 -14.98
N ALA A 13 -4.41 -2.93 -15.19
CA ALA A 13 -5.64 -2.62 -15.89
C ALA A 13 -5.39 -2.65 -17.41
N TYR A 14 -6.34 -3.13 -18.20
CA TYR A 14 -6.36 -2.88 -19.64
C TYR A 14 -7.79 -2.48 -20.01
N SER A 15 -7.97 -1.44 -20.79
CA SER A 15 -9.28 -1.20 -21.41
C SER A 15 -9.34 -1.95 -22.75
N HIS A 16 -10.21 -2.97 -22.83
CA HIS A 16 -10.66 -3.75 -24.03
C HIS A 16 -9.58 -4.35 -24.96
N VAL A 17 -9.39 -5.68 -24.96
CA VAL A 17 -8.27 -6.45 -25.56
C VAL A 17 -8.27 -6.58 -27.11
N VAL A 18 -7.24 -6.05 -27.80
CA VAL A 18 -6.75 -6.37 -29.19
C VAL A 18 -5.21 -6.07 -29.27
N PRO A 19 -4.37 -6.81 -30.04
CA PRO A 19 -2.94 -6.95 -29.73
C PRO A 19 -1.96 -5.91 -30.34
N SER A 20 -2.31 -4.63 -30.49
CA SER A 20 -1.46 -3.66 -31.23
C SER A 20 -1.10 -2.35 -30.54
N CYS A 21 -1.62 -2.01 -29.35
CA CYS A 21 -1.20 -0.76 -28.69
C CYS A 21 0.04 -0.95 -27.80
N GLY A 22 1.12 -0.22 -28.11
CA GLY A 22 2.38 -0.23 -27.37
C GLY A 22 2.21 0.15 -25.88
N ARG A 23 3.08 -0.38 -25.02
CA ARG A 23 3.05 -0.09 -23.57
C ARG A 23 3.27 1.40 -23.30
N MET A 24 2.22 2.11 -22.92
CA MET A 24 2.33 3.49 -22.45
C MET A 24 2.84 3.58 -21.01
N SER A 25 3.63 4.61 -20.74
CA SER A 25 4.10 4.92 -19.39
C SER A 25 2.97 5.50 -18.53
N ILE A 26 3.08 5.37 -17.20
CA ILE A 26 2.11 5.96 -16.26
C ILE A 26 1.99 7.49 -16.45
N GLN A 27 3.10 8.17 -16.78
CA GLN A 27 3.09 9.61 -17.01
C GLN A 27 2.34 9.96 -18.30
N THR A 28 2.55 9.18 -19.37
CA THR A 28 1.84 9.34 -20.64
C THR A 28 0.33 9.16 -20.44
N ILE A 29 -0.09 8.12 -19.71
CA ILE A 29 -1.49 7.87 -19.38
C ILE A 29 -2.11 9.02 -18.58
N ARG A 30 -1.40 9.56 -17.59
CA ARG A 30 -1.89 10.70 -16.81
C ARG A 30 -2.16 11.92 -17.68
N ASN A 31 -1.28 12.18 -18.64
CA ASN A 31 -1.46 13.28 -19.58
C ASN A 31 -2.64 13.01 -20.52
N VAL A 32 -2.77 11.78 -21.05
CA VAL A 32 -3.89 11.38 -21.92
C VAL A 32 -5.26 11.57 -21.24
N PHE A 33 -5.36 11.33 -19.93
CA PHE A 33 -6.60 11.52 -19.17
C PHE A 33 -6.67 12.86 -18.41
N SER A 34 -5.75 13.79 -18.66
CA SER A 34 -5.79 15.11 -18.03
C SER A 34 -6.90 15.96 -18.64
N VAL A 35 -7.63 16.70 -17.80
CA VAL A 35 -8.73 17.59 -18.23
C VAL A 35 -8.21 18.69 -19.17
N ASP A 36 -6.94 19.08 -19.01
CA ASP A 36 -6.29 20.12 -19.80
C ASP A 36 -5.85 19.63 -21.19
N THR A 37 -5.90 18.32 -21.44
CA THR A 37 -5.46 17.72 -22.70
C THR A 37 -6.67 17.43 -23.58
N VAL A 38 -6.69 18.01 -24.79
CA VAL A 38 -7.78 17.84 -25.77
C VAL A 38 -7.75 16.47 -26.47
N TYR A 39 -6.78 15.62 -26.11
CA TYR A 39 -6.60 14.32 -26.73
C TYR A 39 -7.69 13.35 -26.28
N ARG A 40 -8.51 12.89 -27.24
CA ARG A 40 -9.48 11.82 -27.06
C ARG A 40 -9.02 10.58 -27.81
N LEU A 41 -9.06 9.45 -27.12
CA LEU A 41 -8.79 8.15 -27.72
C LEU A 41 -9.92 7.80 -28.70
N SER A 42 -9.56 7.25 -29.85
CA SER A 42 -10.49 6.63 -30.80
C SER A 42 -10.96 5.26 -30.27
N ASP A 43 -12.09 4.77 -30.78
CA ASP A 43 -12.72 3.52 -30.29
C ASP A 43 -11.85 2.26 -30.49
N ASP A 44 -10.93 2.30 -31.46
CA ASP A 44 -9.94 1.26 -31.76
C ASP A 44 -8.66 1.38 -30.91
N GLN A 45 -8.49 2.48 -30.20
CA GLN A 45 -7.32 2.74 -29.38
C GLN A 45 -7.49 2.19 -27.96
N MET A 46 -6.46 1.51 -27.48
CA MET A 46 -6.45 0.94 -26.15
C MET A 46 -5.35 1.53 -25.28
N VAL A 47 -5.60 1.52 -23.97
CA VAL A 47 -4.58 1.88 -23.00
C VAL A 47 -4.47 0.83 -21.90
N ASN A 48 -3.29 0.71 -21.32
CA ASN A 48 -2.97 -0.25 -20.25
C ASN A 48 -3.24 0.30 -18.84
N HIS A 49 -4.09 1.32 -18.72
CA HIS A 49 -4.44 1.94 -17.45
C HIS A 49 -5.80 2.63 -17.55
N PHE A 50 -6.67 2.38 -16.58
CA PHE A 50 -7.89 3.18 -16.48
C PHE A 50 -7.60 4.59 -15.96
N PRO A 51 -8.47 5.56 -16.28
CA PRO A 51 -8.53 6.84 -15.58
C PRO A 51 -8.56 6.61 -14.07
N ASN A 52 -7.92 7.49 -13.30
CA ASN A 52 -7.91 7.43 -11.83
C ASN A 52 -7.37 6.12 -11.22
N HIS A 53 -6.59 5.30 -11.95
CA HIS A 53 -5.98 4.08 -11.41
C HIS A 53 -5.11 4.32 -10.15
N TYR A 54 -4.68 5.57 -9.92
CA TYR A 54 -3.94 5.97 -8.73
C TYR A 54 -4.78 5.90 -7.43
N GLU A 55 -6.10 5.91 -7.51
CA GLU A 55 -7.02 5.76 -6.37
C GLU A 55 -6.83 4.43 -5.63
N LEU A 56 -6.54 3.37 -6.38
CA LEU A 56 -6.23 2.06 -5.82
C LEU A 56 -4.74 1.85 -5.62
N THR A 57 -3.87 2.48 -6.44
CA THR A 57 -2.43 2.17 -6.47
C THR A 57 -1.54 3.06 -5.60
N ARG A 58 -2.02 4.23 -5.17
CA ARG A 58 -1.35 5.05 -4.16
C ARG A 58 -1.83 4.68 -2.76
N LYS A 59 -0.88 4.61 -1.81
CA LYS A 59 -1.17 4.16 -0.45
C LYS A 59 -2.18 5.07 0.24
N ASP A 60 -1.99 6.39 0.16
CA ASP A 60 -2.83 7.40 0.79
C ASP A 60 -4.28 7.39 0.30
N LEU A 61 -4.47 7.29 -1.02
CA LEU A 61 -5.80 7.25 -1.62
C LEU A 61 -6.51 5.94 -1.31
N MET A 62 -5.80 4.81 -1.34
CA MET A 62 -6.36 3.52 -0.94
C MET A 62 -6.85 3.57 0.52
N ILE A 63 -6.14 4.22 1.45
CA ILE A 63 -6.63 4.39 2.83
C ILE A 63 -7.95 5.16 2.85
N LYS A 64 -7.99 6.30 2.16
CA LYS A 64 -9.20 7.13 2.09
C LYS A 64 -10.37 6.35 1.49
N ASN A 65 -10.13 5.60 0.41
CA ASN A 65 -11.12 4.77 -0.24
C ASN A 65 -11.61 3.63 0.66
N MET A 66 -10.73 2.96 1.40
CA MET A 66 -11.12 1.93 2.37
C MET A 66 -11.93 2.50 3.54
N LYS A 67 -11.55 3.68 4.05
CA LYS A 67 -12.32 4.38 5.11
C LYS A 67 -13.71 4.79 4.60
N ARG A 68 -13.80 5.31 3.37
CA ARG A 68 -15.09 5.64 2.71
C ARG A 68 -15.94 4.39 2.54
N TYR A 69 -15.37 3.31 2.04
CA TYR A 69 -16.07 2.04 1.82
C TYR A 69 -16.66 1.49 3.13
N ARG A 70 -15.89 1.48 4.23
CA ARG A 70 -16.42 1.08 5.54
C ARG A 70 -17.59 1.96 6.01
N LYS A 71 -17.55 3.27 5.77
CA LYS A 71 -18.63 4.19 6.12
C LYS A 71 -19.89 3.94 5.28
N GLU A 72 -19.73 3.62 4.01
CA GLU A 72 -20.84 3.27 3.10
C GLU A 72 -21.49 1.95 3.54
N LEU A 73 -20.71 0.92 3.84
CA LEU A 73 -21.23 -0.36 4.35
C LEU A 73 -22.03 -0.19 5.65
N ALA A 74 -21.55 0.64 6.57
CA ALA A 74 -22.27 0.95 7.80
C ALA A 74 -23.58 1.70 7.54
N LYS A 75 -23.61 2.61 6.56
CA LYS A 75 -24.82 3.34 6.16
C LYS A 75 -25.86 2.42 5.52
N GLU A 76 -25.40 1.44 4.74
CA GLU A 76 -26.25 0.47 4.03
C GLU A 76 -26.64 -0.73 4.90
N ALA A 77 -26.20 -0.78 6.16
CA ALA A 77 -26.36 -1.94 7.06
C ALA A 77 -25.95 -3.26 6.37
N SER A 78 -24.86 -3.21 5.61
CA SER A 78 -24.37 -4.37 4.85
C SER A 78 -23.86 -5.44 5.81
N PRO A 79 -24.12 -6.74 5.55
CA PRO A 79 -23.54 -7.84 6.31
C PRO A 79 -22.01 -7.80 6.36
N LEU A 80 -21.36 -7.16 5.38
CA LEU A 80 -19.90 -7.01 5.34
C LEU A 80 -19.34 -6.11 6.45
N GLU A 81 -20.18 -5.34 7.14
CA GLU A 81 -19.80 -4.50 8.28
C GLU A 81 -19.78 -5.26 9.61
N GLU A 82 -20.28 -6.50 9.64
CA GLU A 82 -20.41 -7.32 10.84
C GLU A 82 -19.07 -7.46 11.59
N LYS A 83 -19.14 -7.34 12.91
CA LYS A 83 -17.99 -7.41 13.83
C LYS A 83 -18.19 -8.53 14.84
N ASP A 84 -17.08 -9.12 15.26
CA ASP A 84 -17.05 -10.05 16.39
C ASP A 84 -17.23 -9.33 17.74
N GLU A 85 -17.28 -10.12 18.82
CA GLU A 85 -17.37 -9.64 20.21
C GLU A 85 -16.22 -8.73 20.63
N ASN A 86 -15.08 -8.79 19.93
CA ASN A 86 -13.91 -7.97 20.17
C ASN A 86 -13.89 -6.70 19.29
N GLY A 87 -14.95 -6.46 18.51
CA GLY A 87 -15.10 -5.30 17.64
C GLY A 87 -14.33 -5.38 16.31
N LYS A 88 -13.86 -6.58 15.93
CA LYS A 88 -13.10 -6.82 14.70
C LYS A 88 -14.02 -7.24 13.57
N TYR A 89 -13.83 -6.67 12.38
CA TYR A 89 -14.64 -6.99 11.21
C TYR A 89 -14.46 -8.46 10.79
N LEU A 90 -15.56 -9.18 10.62
CA LEU A 90 -15.55 -10.58 10.15
C LEU A 90 -15.10 -10.70 8.69
N TYR A 91 -15.62 -9.83 7.82
CA TYR A 91 -15.37 -9.90 6.37
C TYR A 91 -14.26 -8.95 5.88
N LEU A 92 -13.83 -7.99 6.72
CA LEU A 92 -12.83 -6.96 6.38
C LEU A 92 -11.56 -7.03 7.24
N GLU A 93 -11.32 -8.16 7.90
CA GLU A 93 -10.12 -8.41 8.70
C GLU A 93 -8.82 -8.25 7.88
N PHE A 94 -8.85 -8.59 6.58
CA PHE A 94 -7.68 -8.52 5.71
C PHE A 94 -7.14 -7.09 5.49
N VAL A 95 -7.86 -6.07 5.94
CA VAL A 95 -7.47 -4.66 5.82
C VAL A 95 -6.82 -4.21 7.14
N PRO A 96 -5.54 -3.80 7.13
CA PRO A 96 -4.85 -3.42 8.35
C PRO A 96 -5.52 -2.24 9.03
N VAL A 97 -5.30 -2.14 10.33
CA VAL A 97 -5.36 -0.86 11.01
C VAL A 97 -4.28 0.04 10.44
N MET A 98 -4.68 1.20 9.92
CA MET A 98 -3.79 2.14 9.25
C MET A 98 -4.25 3.60 9.36
N PHE A 99 -3.29 4.50 9.45
CA PHE A 99 -3.49 5.93 9.65
C PHE A 99 -2.58 6.77 8.74
N MET A 100 -3.03 7.98 8.40
CA MET A 100 -2.31 8.94 7.57
C MET A 100 -1.60 9.98 8.43
N LEU A 101 -0.28 9.98 8.48
CA LEU A 101 0.47 11.01 9.20
C LEU A 101 0.84 12.18 8.28
N PRO A 102 0.75 13.43 8.77
CA PRO A 102 0.46 13.83 10.15
C PRO A 102 -1.04 13.96 10.54
N ALA A 103 -1.96 13.84 9.58
CA ALA A 103 -3.38 14.17 9.78
C ALA A 103 -4.09 13.33 10.87
N ASP A 104 -3.82 12.03 10.93
CA ASP A 104 -4.43 11.06 11.84
C ASP A 104 -3.54 10.78 13.07
N TYR A 105 -2.59 11.66 13.42
CA TYR A 105 -1.63 11.40 14.50
C TYR A 105 -2.29 11.10 15.85
N ASN A 106 -3.32 11.89 16.23
CA ASN A 106 -4.00 11.71 17.51
C ASN A 106 -4.73 10.36 17.57
N LEU A 107 -5.44 10.00 16.49
CA LEU A 107 -6.12 8.70 16.36
C LEU A 107 -5.13 7.54 16.45
N PHE A 108 -3.97 7.67 15.80
CA PHE A 108 -2.91 6.68 15.92
C PHE A 108 -2.38 6.56 17.36
N VAL A 109 -2.17 7.67 18.07
CA VAL A 109 -1.68 7.65 19.46
C VAL A 109 -2.69 6.97 20.39
N GLU A 110 -3.99 7.21 20.20
CA GLU A 110 -5.06 6.53 20.95
C GLU A 110 -5.03 5.02 20.70
N GLU A 111 -4.90 4.59 19.44
CA GLU A 111 -4.83 3.18 19.09
C GLU A 111 -3.56 2.51 19.63
N PHE A 112 -2.41 3.18 19.53
CA PHE A 112 -1.14 2.70 20.06
C PHE A 112 -1.20 2.48 21.58
N ARG A 113 -1.92 3.34 22.31
CA ARG A 113 -2.07 3.21 23.77
C ARG A 113 -2.88 1.98 24.20
N LYS A 114 -3.76 1.46 23.35
CA LYS A 114 -4.49 0.21 23.63
C LYS A 114 -3.57 -1.00 23.65
N SER A 115 -2.51 -0.98 22.85
CA SER A 115 -1.53 -2.07 22.79
C SER A 115 -0.10 -1.52 22.64
N PRO A 116 0.54 -1.06 23.73
CA PRO A 116 1.84 -0.38 23.65
C PRO A 116 3.01 -1.26 23.21
N SER A 117 2.85 -2.59 23.26
CA SER A 117 3.84 -3.58 22.77
C SER A 117 3.75 -3.82 21.26
N SER A 118 2.76 -3.24 20.58
CA SER A 118 2.56 -3.46 19.14
C SER A 118 3.64 -2.80 18.30
N THR A 119 4.11 -3.52 17.27
CA THR A 119 5.01 -2.98 16.27
C THR A 119 4.21 -2.37 15.12
N TRP A 120 4.63 -1.21 14.62
CA TRP A 120 4.00 -0.54 13.49
C TRP A 120 5.02 -0.28 12.39
N ILE A 121 4.56 -0.31 11.15
CA ILE A 121 5.37 -0.04 9.96
C ILE A 121 4.99 1.31 9.36
N MET A 122 5.98 2.17 9.20
CA MET A 122 5.85 3.47 8.55
C MET A 122 6.30 3.37 7.10
N LYS A 123 5.49 3.90 6.18
CA LYS A 123 5.73 3.85 4.74
C LYS A 123 5.45 5.22 4.11
N PRO A 124 6.37 5.79 3.31
CA PRO A 124 6.10 7.02 2.57
C PRO A 124 5.01 6.78 1.51
N CYS A 125 4.10 7.74 1.33
CA CYS A 125 2.97 7.61 0.42
C CYS A 125 3.42 7.58 -1.05
N GLY A 126 4.33 8.49 -1.43
CA GLY A 126 4.78 8.69 -2.81
C GLY A 126 5.96 7.83 -3.26
N LYS A 127 6.69 7.18 -2.35
CA LYS A 127 7.86 6.38 -2.69
C LYS A 127 7.52 4.90 -2.89
N ALA A 128 8.31 4.25 -3.73
CA ALA A 128 8.25 2.81 -4.02
C ALA A 128 9.60 2.15 -3.68
N GLN A 129 9.76 0.87 -4.00
CA GLN A 129 11.00 0.11 -3.81
C GLN A 129 11.44 -0.10 -2.35
N GLY A 130 10.59 0.26 -1.38
CA GLY A 130 10.84 0.07 0.05
C GLY A 130 11.80 1.08 0.67
N LYS A 131 12.22 2.12 -0.09
CA LYS A 131 12.99 3.24 0.45
C LYS A 131 12.15 4.06 1.44
N GLY A 132 12.72 4.37 2.59
CA GLY A 132 12.08 5.16 3.65
C GLY A 132 11.04 4.39 4.48
N ILE A 133 11.00 3.06 4.38
CA ILE A 133 10.19 2.24 5.27
C ILE A 133 10.96 1.98 6.56
N PHE A 134 10.32 2.11 7.70
CA PHE A 134 10.92 1.77 8.99
C PHE A 134 9.86 1.24 9.97
N LEU A 135 10.31 0.48 10.96
CA LEU A 135 9.46 0.00 12.04
C LEU A 135 9.53 0.94 13.23
N ILE A 136 8.44 1.01 13.97
CA ILE A 136 8.37 1.68 15.25
C ILE A 136 7.70 0.76 16.27
N ASN A 137 8.16 0.83 17.50
CA ASN A 137 7.54 0.16 18.65
C ASN A 137 7.44 1.09 19.85
N LYS A 138 7.86 2.35 19.73
CA LYS A 138 7.78 3.38 20.77
C LYS A 138 7.34 4.70 20.17
N LEU A 139 6.41 5.41 20.82
CA LEU A 139 5.95 6.74 20.39
C LEU A 139 7.09 7.78 20.31
N SER A 140 8.15 7.62 21.10
CA SER A 140 9.34 8.49 21.04
C SER A 140 10.04 8.45 19.68
N GLN A 141 10.00 7.32 18.97
CA GLN A 141 10.60 7.17 17.64
C GLN A 141 9.89 8.03 16.60
N ILE A 142 8.55 8.14 16.66
CA ILE A 142 7.78 9.04 15.78
C ILE A 142 8.11 10.50 16.08
N LYS A 143 8.19 10.88 17.36
CA LYS A 143 8.53 12.26 17.73
C LYS A 143 9.91 12.64 17.24
N LYS A 144 10.89 11.73 17.35
CA LYS A 144 12.25 11.92 16.80
C LYS A 144 12.21 12.07 15.28
N TRP A 145 11.59 11.13 14.57
CA TRP A 145 11.41 11.19 13.12
C TRP A 145 10.75 12.50 12.65
N SER A 146 9.70 12.95 13.33
CA SER A 146 9.01 14.21 13.00
C SER A 146 9.88 15.45 13.23
N ARG A 147 10.84 15.41 14.16
CA ARG A 147 11.79 16.51 14.41
C ARG A 147 12.88 16.51 13.35
N ASP A 148 13.51 15.35 13.12
CA ASP A 148 14.59 15.19 12.13
C ASP A 148 14.10 15.51 10.70
N SER A 149 12.83 15.22 10.40
CA SER A 149 12.19 15.57 9.12
C SER A 149 11.93 17.08 8.96
N ARG A 150 11.86 17.85 10.06
CA ARG A 150 11.77 19.33 10.02
C ARG A 150 13.15 19.97 9.83
N THR A 151 14.21 19.25 10.16
CA THR A 151 15.61 19.74 10.08
C THR A 151 16.34 19.24 8.82
N SER A 152 15.78 18.27 8.09
CA SER A 152 16.37 17.78 6.83
C SER A 152 16.07 18.74 5.67
N THR A 153 16.93 19.74 5.51
CA THR A 153 16.97 20.76 4.45
C THR A 153 17.34 20.23 3.06
N PHE A 154 17.23 18.92 2.80
CA PHE A 154 17.47 18.30 1.48
C PHE A 154 16.18 17.94 0.73
N VAL A 155 15.12 18.72 0.95
CA VAL A 155 13.90 18.64 0.13
C VAL A 155 13.79 19.94 -0.66
N THR A 156 14.02 19.81 -1.96
CA THR A 156 13.85 20.82 -2.98
C THR A 156 12.54 21.58 -2.78
N VAL A 157 12.69 22.91 -2.83
CA VAL A 157 11.67 23.95 -2.82
C VAL A 157 10.45 23.52 -3.67
N ASN A 158 9.24 23.56 -3.07
CA ASN A 158 7.90 23.35 -3.67
C ASN A 158 7.10 22.08 -3.33
N SER A 159 7.42 21.31 -2.29
CA SER A 159 6.56 20.17 -1.89
C SER A 159 6.28 20.15 -0.40
N GLY A 160 5.01 20.21 -0.01
CA GLY A 160 4.56 20.07 1.37
C GLY A 160 5.09 18.77 2.03
N LYS A 161 5.07 18.75 3.37
CA LYS A 161 5.53 17.64 4.22
C LYS A 161 5.21 16.27 3.60
N GLU A 162 6.23 15.42 3.45
CA GLU A 162 6.06 14.07 2.91
C GLU A 162 5.06 13.29 3.76
N ALA A 163 3.93 12.88 3.17
CA ALA A 163 2.90 12.13 3.88
C ALA A 163 3.34 10.68 4.08
N TYR A 164 3.05 10.13 5.27
CA TYR A 164 3.35 8.74 5.61
C TYR A 164 2.08 7.99 5.96
N VAL A 165 2.04 6.72 5.56
CA VAL A 165 1.11 5.74 6.08
C VAL A 165 1.79 5.02 7.24
N ILE A 166 1.10 4.95 8.37
CA ILE A 166 1.46 4.05 9.47
C ILE A 166 0.42 2.94 9.54
N SER A 167 0.87 1.70 9.73
CA SER A 167 0.01 0.52 9.76
C SER A 167 0.54 -0.51 10.75
N LEU A 168 -0.35 -1.27 11.39
CA LEU A 168 0.04 -2.32 12.33
C LEU A 168 0.91 -3.38 11.61
N TYR A 169 2.06 -3.70 12.19
CA TYR A 169 2.94 -4.73 11.67
C TYR A 169 2.38 -6.12 12.02
N ILE A 170 2.54 -7.08 11.12
CA ILE A 170 2.18 -8.47 11.41
C ILE A 170 3.37 -9.10 12.12
N ASP A 171 3.25 -9.27 13.44
CA ASP A 171 4.30 -9.82 14.28
C ASP A 171 4.51 -11.33 14.04
N ASN A 172 3.43 -12.07 13.73
CA ASN A 172 3.47 -13.51 13.46
C ASN A 172 3.09 -13.84 11.99
N PRO A 173 3.96 -13.54 11.01
CA PRO A 173 3.68 -13.87 9.61
C PRO A 173 3.80 -15.39 9.37
N LEU A 174 3.00 -15.91 8.45
CA LEU A 174 3.20 -17.29 7.97
C LEU A 174 4.61 -17.44 7.36
N LEU A 175 5.32 -18.46 7.81
CA LEU A 175 6.69 -18.77 7.36
C LEU A 175 6.68 -20.07 6.55
N ILE A 176 7.35 -20.08 5.40
CA ILE A 176 7.61 -21.30 4.62
C ILE A 176 9.08 -21.66 4.77
N GLY A 177 9.38 -22.73 5.51
CA GLY A 177 10.76 -23.12 5.80
C GLY A 177 11.54 -22.08 6.62
N GLY A 178 10.88 -21.44 7.60
CA GLY A 178 11.46 -20.37 8.41
C GLY A 178 11.65 -19.05 7.65
N LYS A 179 10.95 -18.87 6.52
CA LYS A 179 11.11 -17.72 5.62
C LYS A 179 9.82 -16.93 5.49
N LYS A 180 9.89 -15.62 5.72
CA LYS A 180 8.79 -14.70 5.46
C LYS A 180 8.66 -14.50 3.94
N PHE A 181 7.44 -14.43 3.44
CA PHE A 181 7.18 -14.25 2.02
C PHE A 181 6.08 -13.23 1.79
N ASP A 182 6.07 -12.61 0.61
CA ASP A 182 4.92 -11.85 0.12
C ASP A 182 4.28 -12.52 -1.08
N LEU A 183 2.96 -12.46 -1.15
CA LEU A 183 2.20 -12.92 -2.30
C LEU A 183 2.00 -11.78 -3.28
N ARG A 184 2.48 -11.99 -4.51
CA ARG A 184 2.28 -11.10 -5.65
C ARG A 184 1.11 -11.60 -6.48
N LEU A 185 -0.05 -10.98 -6.28
CA LEU A 185 -1.22 -11.22 -7.10
C LEU A 185 -1.28 -10.19 -8.23
N TYR A 186 -1.49 -10.69 -9.46
CA TYR A 186 -1.74 -9.88 -10.63
C TYR A 186 -3.22 -9.96 -10.95
N VAL A 187 -3.88 -8.81 -10.98
CA VAL A 187 -5.31 -8.72 -11.33
C VAL A 187 -5.42 -7.93 -12.62
N LEU A 188 -5.99 -8.56 -13.64
CA LEU A 188 -6.32 -7.96 -14.92
C LEU A 188 -7.76 -7.46 -14.89
N VAL A 189 -7.96 -6.14 -14.91
CA VAL A 189 -9.30 -5.55 -15.07
C VAL A 189 -9.48 -5.14 -16.52
N THR A 190 -10.54 -5.64 -17.16
CA THR A 190 -10.84 -5.38 -18.59
C THR A 190 -11.98 -4.40 -18.81
N SER A 191 -12.94 -4.34 -17.87
CA SER A 191 -14.04 -3.38 -17.85
C SER A 191 -14.49 -3.14 -16.42
N TYR A 192 -15.00 -1.93 -16.13
CA TYR A 192 -15.70 -1.60 -14.88
C TYR A 192 -17.23 -1.59 -15.03
N ARG A 193 -17.74 -1.63 -16.27
CA ARG A 193 -19.17 -1.59 -16.58
C ARG A 193 -19.48 -2.51 -17.79
N PRO A 194 -19.91 -3.77 -17.56
CA PRO A 194 -19.91 -4.47 -16.27
C PRO A 194 -18.48 -4.73 -15.77
N LEU A 195 -18.30 -4.89 -14.45
CA LEU A 195 -17.00 -5.22 -13.87
C LEU A 195 -16.52 -6.59 -14.37
N LYS A 196 -15.37 -6.62 -15.05
CA LYS A 196 -14.69 -7.84 -15.52
C LYS A 196 -13.25 -7.84 -15.04
N CYS A 197 -12.94 -8.72 -14.10
CA CYS A 197 -11.60 -8.89 -13.54
C CYS A 197 -11.14 -10.36 -13.61
N TYR A 198 -9.85 -10.56 -13.83
CA TYR A 198 -9.20 -11.87 -13.91
C TYR A 198 -8.01 -11.89 -12.95
N ILE A 199 -7.92 -12.91 -12.11
CA ILE A 199 -6.77 -13.10 -11.22
C ILE A 199 -5.80 -14.03 -11.93
N ILE A 200 -4.59 -13.54 -12.16
CA ILE A 200 -3.49 -14.32 -12.70
C ILE A 200 -2.67 -14.81 -11.51
N THR A 201 -2.79 -16.10 -11.22
CA THR A 201 -1.98 -16.77 -10.20
C THR A 201 -0.56 -16.95 -10.72
N SER A 202 0.40 -16.18 -10.20
CA SER A 202 1.82 -16.38 -10.47
C SER A 202 2.58 -16.75 -9.19
N LYS A 203 3.71 -17.44 -9.36
CA LYS A 203 4.49 -18.13 -8.31
C LYS A 203 4.91 -17.23 -7.13
N CYS A 204 4.93 -17.82 -5.94
CA CYS A 204 5.33 -17.21 -4.66
C CYS A 204 6.86 -16.95 -4.58
N LEU A 205 7.30 -15.86 -3.95
CA LEU A 205 8.72 -15.51 -3.72
C LEU A 205 9.05 -15.59 -2.21
N SER A 206 10.00 -16.44 -1.81
CA SER A 206 10.35 -16.75 -0.40
C SER A 206 11.70 -16.17 0.04
N PHE A 207 11.82 -15.61 1.27
CA PHE A 207 13.06 -15.02 1.82
C PHE A 207 13.30 -15.29 3.32
N LYS A 208 14.56 -15.50 3.74
CA LYS A 208 14.95 -15.91 5.12
C LYS A 208 14.40 -14.97 6.21
N TYR A 209 13.85 -15.54 7.29
CA TYR A 209 13.37 -14.81 8.47
C TYR A 209 14.07 -15.29 9.75
N THR A 210 14.44 -14.36 10.63
CA THR A 210 14.94 -14.63 11.98
C THR A 210 14.09 -13.83 12.97
N PRO A 211 13.50 -14.46 14.01
CA PRO A 211 12.53 -13.82 14.93
C PRO A 211 13.14 -12.99 16.07
N SER A 212 14.39 -12.52 15.97
CA SER A 212 15.04 -11.78 17.06
C SER A 212 14.52 -10.33 17.13
N THR A 213 13.86 -9.98 18.25
CA THR A 213 13.41 -8.61 18.58
C THR A 213 14.56 -7.60 18.70
N SER A 214 15.81 -8.07 18.74
CA SER A 214 17.03 -7.27 18.74
C SER A 214 17.40 -6.70 17.35
N GLU A 215 16.68 -7.04 16.28
CA GLU A 215 17.04 -6.69 14.89
C GLU A 215 16.00 -5.81 14.16
N LEU A 216 15.25 -4.95 14.87
CA LEU A 216 14.31 -4.02 14.22
C LEU A 216 14.96 -3.08 13.18
N ASP A 217 16.27 -2.86 13.29
CA ASP A 217 17.06 -2.06 12.36
C ASP A 217 17.43 -2.84 11.09
N ASN A 218 17.34 -4.18 11.10
CA ASN A 218 17.64 -5.02 9.95
C ASN A 218 16.43 -5.11 8.99
N MET A 219 16.26 -4.06 8.19
CA MET A 219 15.18 -3.97 7.19
C MET A 219 15.17 -5.13 6.18
N PHE A 220 16.30 -5.82 5.97
CA PHE A 220 16.40 -6.96 5.05
C PHE A 220 15.61 -8.19 5.52
N VAL A 221 15.42 -8.36 6.84
CA VAL A 221 14.64 -9.47 7.40
C VAL A 221 13.13 -9.19 7.31
N HIS A 222 12.76 -7.92 7.35
CA HIS A 222 11.35 -7.51 7.44
C HIS A 222 10.71 -7.18 6.09
N LEU A 223 11.51 -6.79 5.08
CA LEU A 223 11.06 -6.36 3.77
C LEU A 223 11.42 -7.39 2.69
N THR A 224 10.40 -7.98 2.07
CA THR A 224 10.54 -9.00 1.01
C THR A 224 10.80 -8.41 -0.39
N ASN A 225 10.99 -7.09 -0.50
CA ASN A 225 11.12 -6.44 -1.79
C ASN A 225 12.46 -6.77 -2.45
N VAL A 226 12.42 -7.31 -3.67
CA VAL A 226 13.58 -7.64 -4.51
C VAL A 226 14.58 -6.47 -4.63
N ALA A 227 14.11 -5.22 -4.69
CA ALA A 227 14.98 -4.05 -4.80
C ALA A 227 15.85 -3.83 -3.54
N ILE A 228 15.37 -4.23 -2.36
CA ILE A 228 16.13 -4.16 -1.11
C ILE A 228 17.05 -5.38 -1.04
N GLN A 229 16.53 -6.56 -1.35
CA GLN A 229 17.27 -7.83 -1.26
C GLN A 229 18.49 -7.90 -2.19
N LYS A 230 18.42 -7.29 -3.39
CA LYS A 230 19.57 -7.26 -4.33
C LYS A 230 20.76 -6.44 -3.83
N HIS A 231 20.55 -5.50 -2.92
CA HIS A 231 21.62 -4.66 -2.34
C HIS A 231 22.12 -5.16 -0.99
N GLY A 232 21.52 -6.21 -0.43
CA GLY A 232 21.93 -6.83 0.85
C GLY A 232 22.91 -7.99 0.69
N VAL A 233 23.37 -8.27 -0.52
CA VAL A 233 24.42 -9.25 -0.80
C VAL A 233 25.65 -8.48 -1.28
N SER A 234 26.43 -7.98 -0.32
CA SER A 234 27.82 -7.56 -0.50
C SER A 234 28.58 -7.97 0.75
#